data_AF-A0AAU5QAF6-F1
#
_entry.id   AF-A0AAU5QAF6-F1
#
_cell.length_a   1.000
_cell.length_b   1.000
_cell.length_c   1.000
_cell.angle_alpha   90.00
_cell.angle_beta   90.00
_cell.angle_gamma   90.00
#
_symmetry.space_group_name_H-M   'P 1'
#
loop_
_entity.id
_entity.type
_entity.pdbx_description
1 polymer ?
#
loop_
_entity_poly.entity_id
_entity_poly.type
_entity_poly.pdbx_seq_one_letter_code
_entity_poly.pdbx_strand_id
1 'polypeptide(L)' 'MTCLDWSDKKHFDHSGDQPCVCCGKPTPLRSDRGKPVHKVCAEAWLTAHPPKENGK' A
#
# COMPACT_ATOMS: atom_id res chain seq x y z
N MET A 1 -2.25 -2.75 -16.06
CA MET A 1 -1.61 -2.92 -14.73
C MET A 1 -2.02 -1.75 -13.85
N THR A 2 -2.76 -1.99 -12.77
CA THR A 2 -3.14 -0.95 -11.80
C THR A 2 -1.96 -0.69 -10.87
N CYS A 3 -1.04 0.18 -11.28
CA CYS A 3 0.01 0.67 -10.40
C CYS A 3 -0.62 1.58 -9.35
N LEU A 4 -0.34 1.37 -8.07
CA LEU A 4 -0.68 2.33 -7.02
C LEU A 4 0.09 3.63 -7.29
N ASP A 5 -0.58 4.78 -7.18
CA ASP A 5 0.12 6.06 -7.20
C ASP A 5 0.88 6.21 -5.89
N TRP A 6 2.20 6.06 -5.93
CA TRP A 6 3.08 6.30 -4.77
C TRP A 6 3.71 7.69 -4.82
N SER A 7 3.32 8.52 -5.79
CA SER A 7 3.90 9.84 -6.03
C SER A 7 3.32 10.87 -5.05
N ASP A 8 2.09 10.62 -4.59
CA ASP A 8 1.42 11.48 -3.63
C ASP A 8 2.09 11.43 -2.25
N LYS A 9 2.42 12.60 -1.68
CA LYS A 9 3.10 12.70 -0.38
C LYS A 9 2.29 12.13 0.79
N LYS A 10 0.98 11.94 0.58
CA LYS A 10 0.04 11.32 1.53
C LYS A 10 0.42 9.88 1.88
N HIS A 11 1.17 9.21 1.00
CA HIS A 11 1.68 7.87 1.23
C HIS A 11 2.89 7.83 2.17
N PHE A 12 3.54 8.97 2.45
CA PHE A 12 4.70 9.01 3.34
C PHE A 12 4.32 9.69 4.65
N ASP A 13 4.24 8.90 5.72
CA ASP A 13 3.94 9.41 7.06
C ASP A 13 5.25 9.63 7.83
N HIS A 14 5.60 10.89 8.03
CA HIS A 14 6.77 11.30 8.82
C HIS A 14 6.53 11.17 10.34
N SER A 15 5.30 10.87 10.76
CA SER A 15 4.92 10.79 12.18
C SER A 15 5.52 9.58 12.90
N GLY A 16 5.94 8.55 12.16
CA GLY A 16 6.65 7.40 12.70
C GLY A 16 6.45 6.11 11.90
N ASP A 17 7.42 5.22 12.00
CA ASP A 17 7.34 3.89 11.38
C ASP A 17 6.25 3.04 12.05
N GLN A 18 5.33 2.53 11.25
CA GLN A 18 4.31 1.58 11.70
C GLN A 18 4.55 0.20 11.08
N PRO A 19 4.15 -0.90 11.75
CA PRO A 19 4.36 -2.23 11.21
C PRO A 19 3.51 -2.46 9.95
N CYS A 20 4.15 -2.88 8.87
CA CYS A 20 3.51 -3.22 7.60
C CYS A 20 2.47 -4.33 7.80
N VAL A 21 1.24 -4.11 7.34
CA VAL A 21 0.15 -5.11 7.50
C VAL A 21 0.39 -6.43 6.75
N CYS A 22 1.28 -6.43 5.74
CA CYS A 22 1.60 -7.64 4.97
C CYS A 22 2.78 -8.44 5.54
N CYS A 23 3.80 -7.77 6.10
CA CYS A 23 5.05 -8.42 6.51
C CYS A 23 5.51 -8.09 7.94
N GLY A 24 4.80 -7.24 8.66
CA GLY A 24 5.07 -6.86 10.05
C GLY A 24 6.27 -5.92 10.26
N LYS A 25 7.08 -5.66 9.23
CA LYS A 25 8.27 -4.79 9.34
C LYS A 25 7.89 -3.31 9.43
N PRO A 26 8.63 -2.49 10.21
CA PRO A 26 8.39 -1.06 10.32
C PRO A 26 8.48 -0.37 8.96
N THR A 27 7.51 0.48 8.65
CA THR A 27 7.48 1.25 7.41
C THR A 27 6.89 2.65 7.62
N PRO A 28 7.48 3.68 7.00
CA PRO A 28 6.90 5.02 6.97
C PRO A 28 5.85 5.14 5.84
N LEU A 29 5.72 4.13 4.98
CA LEU A 29 4.77 4.17 3.87
C LEU A 29 3.36 3.78 4.31
N ARG A 30 2.37 4.39 3.66
CA ARG A 30 0.94 4.18 3.83
C ARG A 30 0.31 3.86 2.47
N SER A 31 -0.60 2.91 2.45
CA SER A 31 -1.48 2.62 1.31
C SER A 31 -2.40 3.80 1.04
N ASP A 32 -3.09 3.81 -0.09
CA ASP A 32 -4.16 4.78 -0.41
C ASP A 32 -5.23 4.89 0.69
N ARG A 33 -5.51 3.79 1.38
CA ARG A 33 -6.43 3.74 2.53
C ARG A 33 -5.80 4.12 3.88
N GLY A 34 -4.58 4.68 3.88
CA GLY A 34 -3.86 5.09 5.09
C GLY A 34 -3.27 3.95 5.93
N LYS A 35 -3.30 2.69 5.44
CA LYS A 35 -2.75 1.54 6.17
C LYS A 35 -1.23 1.43 5.99
N PRO A 36 -0.44 1.12 7.04
CA PRO A 36 1.00 0.97 6.92
C PRO A 36 1.36 -0.24 6.04
N VAL A 37 2.04 0.01 4.93
CA VAL A 37 2.43 -1.03 3.98
C VAL A 37 3.61 -0.57 3.13
N HIS A 38 4.53 -1.48 2.84
CA HIS A 38 5.58 -1.22 1.86
C HIS A 38 5.01 -1.16 0.45
N LYS A 39 5.62 -0.33 -0.42
CA LYS A 39 5.29 -0.27 -1.85
C LYS A 39 5.18 -1.66 -2.48
N VAL A 40 6.23 -2.47 -2.32
CA VAL A 40 6.31 -3.82 -2.90
C VAL A 40 5.26 -4.76 -2.29
N CYS A 41 5.00 -4.67 -0.98
CA CYS A 41 3.97 -5.50 -0.33
C CYS A 41 2.57 -5.17 -0.84
N ALA A 42 2.26 -3.90 -1.05
CA ALA A 42 0.98 -3.47 -1.57
C ALA A 42 0.81 -3.82 -3.05
N GLU A 43 1.85 -3.66 -3.87
CA GLU A 43 1.84 -4.11 -5.27
C GLU A 43 1.68 -5.63 -5.37
N ALA A 44 2.42 -6.41 -4.57
CA ALA A 44 2.26 -7.86 -4.50
C ALA A 44 0.86 -8.28 -4.05
N TRP A 45 0.28 -7.56 -3.07
CA TRP A 45 -1.08 -7.80 -2.62
C TRP A 45 -2.10 -7.51 -3.73
N LEU A 46 -1.95 -6.43 -4.50
CA LEU A 46 -2.82 -6.13 -5.64
C LEU A 46 -2.65 -7.09 -6.80
N THR A 47 -1.44 -7.60 -7.03
CA THR A 47 -1.21 -8.69 -8.00
C THR A 47 -1.92 -9.98 -7.55
N ALA A 48 -1.89 -10.31 -6.26
CA ALA A 48 -2.58 -11.48 -5.71
C ALA A 48 -4.10 -11.29 -5.60
N HIS A 49 -4.54 -10.06 -5.36
CA HIS A 49 -5.94 -9.65 -5.24
C HIS A 49 -6.23 -8.55 -6.27
N PRO A 50 -6.31 -8.90 -7.55
CA PRO A 50 -6.73 -7.93 -8.56
C PRO A 50 -8.08 -7.35 -8.10
N PRO A 51 -8.25 -6.02 -8.11
CA PRO A 51 -9.55 -5.44 -7.81
C PRO A 51 -10.53 -6.10 -8.77
N LYS A 52 -11.53 -6.81 -8.23
CA LYS A 52 -12.62 -7.35 -9.03
C LYS A 52 -13.22 -6.15 -9.74
N GLU A 53 -12.97 -6.04 -11.03
CA GLU A 53 -13.77 -5.21 -11.91
C GLU A 53 -15.21 -5.63 -11.63
N ASN A 54 -15.96 -4.76 -10.95
CA ASN A 54 -17.37 -4.98 -10.76
C ASN A 54 -18.00 -4.79 -12.14
N GLY A 55 -17.94 -5.85 -12.95
CA GLY A 55 -18.56 -5.92 -14.24
C GLY A 55 -20.04 -5.63 -14.07
N LYS A 56 -20.45 -4.47 -14.59
CA LYS A 56 -21.81 -4.24 -15.03
C LYS A 56 -21.79 -3.30 -16.22
#